data_AF-A0A0F9NBP8-F1
#
_entry.id   AF-A0A0F9NBP8-F1
#
_cell.length_a   1.000
_cell.length_b   1.000
_cell.length_c   1.000
_cell.angle_alpha   90.00
_cell.angle_beta   90.00
_cell.angle_gamma   90.00
#
_symmetry.space_group_name_H-M   'P 1'
#
loop_
_entity.id
_entity.type
_entity.pdbx_description
1 polymer ?
#
loop_
_entity_poly.entity_id
_entity_poly.type
_entity_poly.pdbx_seq_one_letter_code
_entity_poly.pdbx_strand_id
1 'polypeptide(L)'
;MIFQFFNDEWLQSLDTFEEIMWFLVFYLIFLFVMAIFLSIALSFFSKARHTHFGQVFGTSFLITIVFALIFLFLGGWLALIIAILLMWLIISIRHNIGFLAAIVVTILAFLIYVLIAIVIGMIIGTTLIILPF
;
A
#
# COMPACT_ATOMS: atom_id res chain seq x y z
N MET A 1 11.62 -39.14 -22.07
CA MET A 1 10.81 -38.13 -22.79
C MET A 1 9.56 -37.72 -22.00
N ILE A 2 8.61 -38.62 -21.69
CA ILE A 2 7.46 -38.29 -20.81
C ILE A 2 7.90 -37.81 -19.41
N PHE A 3 8.86 -38.48 -18.78
CA PHE A 3 9.41 -38.07 -17.47
C PHE A 3 10.17 -36.73 -17.47
N GLN A 4 10.69 -36.27 -18.61
CA GLN A 4 11.33 -34.95 -18.72
C GLN A 4 10.28 -33.85 -18.87
N PHE A 5 9.23 -34.10 -19.66
CA PHE A 5 8.11 -33.18 -19.85
C PHE A 5 7.39 -32.87 -18.51
N PHE A 6 7.11 -33.90 -17.70
CA PHE A 6 6.56 -33.71 -16.36
C PHE A 6 7.49 -32.95 -15.41
N ASN A 7 8.80 -33.09 -15.55
CA ASN A 7 9.75 -32.41 -14.69
C ASN A 7 9.88 -30.92 -15.05
N ASP A 8 9.92 -30.59 -16.35
CA ASP A 8 10.06 -29.22 -16.83
C ASP A 8 8.77 -28.40 -16.58
N GLU A 9 7.58 -28.98 -16.79
CA GLU A 9 6.30 -28.34 -16.46
C GLU A 9 6.09 -28.18 -14.94
N TRP A 10 6.53 -29.16 -14.14
CA TRP A 10 6.44 -29.08 -12.69
C TRP A 10 7.40 -28.04 -12.12
N LEU A 11 8.63 -27.96 -12.63
CA LEU A 11 9.60 -26.92 -12.26
C LEU A 11 9.12 -25.52 -12.66
N GLN A 12 8.54 -25.34 -13.85
CA GLN A 12 7.91 -24.07 -14.24
C GLN A 12 6.73 -23.69 -13.32
N SER A 13 5.93 -24.68 -12.89
CA SER A 13 4.84 -24.41 -11.95
C SER A 13 5.37 -23.94 -10.60
N LEU A 14 6.45 -24.54 -10.08
CA LEU A 14 7.07 -24.14 -8.82
C LEU A 14 7.68 -22.74 -8.89
N ASP A 15 8.34 -22.41 -9.99
CA ASP A 15 8.89 -21.07 -10.23
C ASP A 15 7.77 -20.02 -10.19
N THR A 16 6.64 -20.32 -10.86
CA THR A 16 5.45 -19.47 -10.84
C THR A 16 4.85 -19.34 -9.43
N PHE A 17 4.80 -20.43 -8.66
CA PHE A 17 4.29 -20.41 -7.27
C PHE A 17 5.21 -19.61 -6.34
N GLU A 18 6.52 -19.75 -6.47
CA GLU A 18 7.50 -19.00 -5.70
C GLU A 18 7.39 -17.49 -5.99
N GLU A 19 7.29 -17.11 -7.27
CA GLU A 19 7.07 -15.72 -7.68
C GLU A 19 5.79 -15.13 -7.07
N ILE A 20 4.68 -15.86 -7.14
CA ILE A 20 3.40 -15.45 -6.54
C ILE A 20 3.54 -15.29 -5.02
N MET A 21 4.21 -16.22 -4.35
CA MET A 21 4.42 -16.17 -2.90
C MET A 21 5.25 -14.95 -2.50
N TRP A 22 6.38 -14.70 -3.16
CA TRP A 22 7.20 -13.51 -2.92
C TRP A 22 6.41 -12.23 -3.18
N PHE A 23 5.67 -12.17 -4.28
CA PHE A 23 4.78 -11.04 -4.58
C PHE A 23 3.80 -10.78 -3.44
N LEU A 24 3.12 -11.83 -2.93
CA LEU A 24 2.18 -11.72 -1.82
C LEU A 24 2.87 -11.27 -0.51
N VAL A 25 4.08 -11.76 -0.24
CA VAL A 25 4.86 -11.35 0.94
C VAL A 25 5.24 -9.88 0.87
N PHE A 26 5.82 -9.42 -0.25
CA PHE A 26 6.15 -8.00 -0.45
C PHE A 26 4.91 -7.12 -0.41
N TYR A 27 3.81 -7.58 -0.99
CA TYR A 27 2.51 -6.90 -0.93
C TYR A 27 2.00 -6.76 0.51
N LEU A 28 2.09 -7.81 1.31
CA LEU A 28 1.69 -7.77 2.72
C LEU A 28 2.57 -6.81 3.53
N ILE A 29 3.89 -6.81 3.30
CA ILE A 29 4.82 -5.86 3.92
C ILE A 29 4.44 -4.43 3.54
N PHE A 30 4.18 -4.16 2.26
CA PHE A 30 3.76 -2.85 1.78
C PHE A 30 2.46 -2.38 2.45
N LEU A 31 1.46 -3.26 2.54
CA LEU A 31 0.21 -2.98 3.27
C LEU A 31 0.46 -2.66 4.74
N PHE A 32 1.33 -3.44 5.39
CA PHE A 32 1.68 -3.23 6.80
C PHE A 32 2.33 -1.87 7.02
N VAL A 33 3.30 -1.52 6.17
CA VAL A 33 3.99 -0.22 6.16
C VAL A 33 2.97 0.90 5.97
N MET A 34 2.12 0.84 4.93
CA MET A 34 1.07 1.85 4.72
C MET A 34 0.12 1.98 5.92
N ALA A 35 -0.30 0.85 6.50
CA ALA A 35 -1.20 0.84 7.63
C ALA A 35 -0.58 1.51 8.87
N ILE A 36 0.72 1.30 9.13
CA ILE A 36 1.45 1.98 10.22
C ILE A 36 1.38 3.49 10.01
N PHE A 37 1.81 3.99 8.85
CA PHE A 37 1.87 5.43 8.60
C PHE A 37 0.50 6.08 8.61
N LEU A 38 -0.50 5.42 8.03
CA LEU A 38 -1.88 5.89 8.06
C LEU A 38 -2.44 5.89 9.49
N SER A 39 -2.13 4.88 10.31
CA SER A 39 -2.58 4.80 11.70
C SER A 39 -1.97 5.91 12.55
N ILE A 40 -0.67 6.18 12.38
CA ILE A 40 0.00 7.31 13.03
C ILE A 40 -0.63 8.63 12.57
N ALA A 41 -0.82 8.83 11.26
CA ALA A 41 -1.42 10.05 10.73
C ALA A 41 -2.85 10.30 11.26
N LEU A 42 -3.68 9.26 11.33
CA LEU A 42 -5.03 9.32 11.89
C LEU A 42 -5.03 9.65 13.39
N SER A 43 -3.99 9.26 14.14
CA SER A 43 -3.89 9.54 15.57
C SER A 43 -3.81 11.03 15.90
N PHE A 44 -3.37 11.87 14.96
CA PHE A 44 -3.35 13.33 15.13
C PHE A 44 -4.73 13.98 15.06
N PHE A 45 -5.76 13.24 14.62
CA PHE A 45 -7.12 13.76 14.48
C PHE A 45 -7.99 13.26 15.63
N SER A 46 -8.28 14.13 16.58
CA SER A 46 -9.09 13.80 17.78
C SER A 46 -10.52 13.33 17.48
N LYS A 47 -11.06 13.67 16.30
CA LYS A 47 -12.38 13.23 15.83
C LYS A 47 -12.36 11.87 15.13
N ALA A 48 -11.18 11.34 14.80
CA ALA A 48 -11.05 10.09 14.06
C ALA A 48 -11.58 8.91 14.88
N ARG A 49 -12.42 8.10 14.23
CA ARG A 49 -12.88 6.82 14.75
C ARG A 49 -12.17 5.69 14.04
N HIS A 50 -12.25 4.51 14.62
CA HIS A 50 -11.70 3.29 14.06
C HIS A 50 -10.20 3.37 13.73
N THR A 51 -9.41 3.99 14.61
CA THR A 51 -7.98 4.25 14.40
C THR A 51 -7.07 3.11 14.84
N HIS A 52 -7.64 2.03 15.39
CA HIS A 52 -6.90 0.84 15.76
C HIS A 52 -6.24 0.20 14.53
N PHE A 53 -5.03 -0.31 14.71
CA PHE A 53 -4.19 -0.83 13.62
C PHE A 53 -4.93 -1.80 12.70
N GLY A 54 -5.67 -2.78 13.24
CA GLY A 54 -6.40 -3.75 12.41
C GLY A 54 -7.47 -3.14 11.50
N GLN A 55 -8.15 -2.07 11.95
CA GLN A 55 -9.14 -1.36 11.15
C GLN A 55 -8.48 -0.52 10.06
N VAL A 56 -7.36 0.14 10.39
CA VAL A 56 -6.54 0.90 9.44
C VAL A 56 -5.94 -0.03 8.39
N PHE A 57 -5.42 -1.19 8.79
CA PHE A 57 -4.93 -2.22 7.87
C PHE A 57 -6.00 -2.68 6.90
N GLY A 58 -7.22 -2.94 7.40
CA GLY A 58 -8.36 -3.25 6.54
C GLY A 58 -8.73 -2.10 5.58
N THR A 59 -8.57 -0.85 6.00
CA THR A 59 -8.76 0.32 5.13
C THR A 59 -7.69 0.38 4.04
N SER A 60 -6.40 0.20 4.38
CA SER A 60 -5.30 0.12 3.42
C SER A 60 -5.51 -0.99 2.39
N PHE A 61 -5.91 -2.19 2.85
CA PHE A 61 -6.24 -3.31 1.97
C PHE A 61 -7.38 -2.98 1.00
N LEU A 62 -8.47 -2.38 1.50
CA LEU A 62 -9.61 -1.98 0.67
C LEU A 62 -9.20 -0.95 -0.38
N ILE A 63 -8.40 0.06 0.00
CA ILE A 63 -7.87 1.06 -0.94
C ILE A 63 -7.08 0.37 -2.05
N THR A 64 -6.22 -0.59 -1.70
CA THR A 64 -5.40 -1.29 -2.70
C THR A 64 -6.25 -2.12 -3.67
N ILE A 65 -7.29 -2.80 -3.19
CA ILE A 65 -8.25 -3.49 -4.07
C ILE A 65 -8.92 -2.49 -5.02
N VAL A 66 -9.36 -1.35 -4.50
CA VAL A 66 -10.04 -0.33 -5.30
C VAL A 66 -9.11 0.23 -6.38
N PHE A 67 -7.85 0.50 -6.05
CA PHE A 67 -6.83 0.87 -7.03
C PHE A 67 -6.66 -0.22 -8.10
N ALA A 68 -6.47 -1.48 -7.70
CA ALA A 68 -6.29 -2.59 -8.63
C ALA A 68 -7.47 -2.72 -9.61
N LEU A 69 -8.71 -2.64 -9.11
CA LEU A 69 -9.91 -2.70 -9.94
C LEU A 69 -9.98 -1.52 -10.92
N ILE A 70 -9.74 -0.30 -10.47
CA ILE A 70 -9.81 0.89 -11.35
C ILE A 70 -8.77 0.82 -12.46
N PHE A 71 -7.53 0.43 -12.13
CA PHE A 71 -6.46 0.29 -13.11
C PHE A 71 -6.68 -0.89 -14.07
N LEU A 72 -7.35 -1.96 -13.63
CA LEU A 72 -7.74 -3.07 -14.50
C LEU A 72 -8.73 -2.64 -15.61
N PHE A 73 -9.66 -1.74 -15.31
CA PHE A 73 -10.73 -1.38 -16.25
C PHE A 73 -10.52 -0.07 -17.03
N LEU A 74 -9.90 0.95 -16.43
CA LEU A 74 -9.85 2.30 -17.01
C LEU A 74 -8.45 2.71 -17.49
N GLY A 75 -7.41 2.39 -16.71
CA GLY A 75 -6.02 2.77 -17.00
C GLY A 75 -5.75 4.29 -17.13
N GLY A 76 -4.47 4.64 -17.25
CA GLY A 76 -4.03 6.02 -17.53
C GLY A 76 -4.28 7.05 -16.42
N TRP A 77 -4.18 8.33 -16.78
CA TRP A 77 -4.28 9.46 -15.84
C TRP A 77 -5.67 9.60 -15.20
N LEU A 78 -6.72 9.30 -15.96
CA LEU A 78 -8.09 9.39 -15.45
C LEU A 78 -8.36 8.34 -14.35
N ALA A 79 -7.86 7.10 -14.53
CA ALA A 79 -7.89 6.07 -13.51
C ALA A 79 -7.21 6.51 -12.22
N LEU A 80 -6.02 7.13 -12.33
CA LEU A 80 -5.29 7.64 -11.17
C LEU A 80 -6.10 8.68 -10.40
N ILE A 81 -6.68 9.67 -11.08
CA ILE A 81 -7.49 10.73 -10.44
C ILE A 81 -8.68 10.11 -9.69
N ILE A 82 -9.41 9.19 -10.34
CA ILE A 82 -10.57 8.53 -9.74
C ILE A 82 -10.16 7.68 -8.54
N ALA A 83 -9.06 6.92 -8.64
CA ALA A 83 -8.55 6.09 -7.57
C ALA A 83 -8.15 6.93 -6.33
N ILE A 84 -7.50 8.08 -6.54
CA ILE A 84 -7.15 9.01 -5.46
C ILE A 84 -8.40 9.57 -4.78
N LEU A 85 -9.39 10.03 -5.55
CA LEU A 85 -10.65 10.53 -4.99
C LEU A 85 -11.38 9.46 -4.17
N LEU A 86 -11.42 8.22 -4.66
CA LEU A 86 -12.04 7.12 -3.95
C LEU A 86 -11.26 6.72 -2.70
N MET A 87 -9.92 6.76 -2.72
CA MET A 87 -9.12 6.56 -1.51
C MET A 87 -9.47 7.56 -0.43
N TRP A 88 -9.53 8.86 -0.75
CA TRP A 88 -9.92 9.87 0.24
C TRP A 88 -11.34 9.67 0.75
N LEU A 89 -12.26 9.28 -0.14
CA LEU A 89 -13.63 8.95 0.25
C LEU A 89 -13.68 7.75 1.22
N ILE A 90 -12.95 6.68 0.91
CA ILE A 90 -12.85 5.47 1.75
C ILE A 90 -12.31 5.84 3.13
N ILE A 91 -11.20 6.58 3.20
CA ILE A 91 -10.60 7.01 4.48
C ILE A 91 -11.60 7.88 5.25
N SER A 92 -12.22 8.86 4.59
CA SER A 92 -13.19 9.77 5.20
C SER A 92 -14.36 9.03 5.84
N ILE A 93 -14.96 8.07 5.11
CA ILE A 93 -16.12 7.30 5.58
C ILE A 93 -15.71 6.33 6.69
N ARG A 94 -14.63 5.55 6.47
CA ARG A 94 -14.19 4.50 7.40
C ARG A 94 -13.71 5.05 8.74
N HIS A 95 -13.09 6.23 8.73
CA HIS A 95 -12.51 6.85 9.92
C HIS A 95 -13.31 8.05 10.45
N ASN A 96 -14.40 8.43 9.77
CA ASN A 96 -15.29 9.52 10.18
C ASN A 96 -14.57 10.86 10.43
N ILE A 97 -13.65 11.24 9.54
CA ILE A 97 -12.86 12.47 9.67
C ILE A 97 -13.27 13.58 8.70
N GLY A 98 -14.10 13.26 7.70
CA GLY A 98 -14.46 14.18 6.61
C GLY A 98 -13.44 14.18 5.47
N PHE A 99 -13.88 14.60 4.27
CA PHE A 99 -13.10 14.47 3.04
C PHE A 99 -11.82 15.32 3.05
N LEU A 100 -11.91 16.58 3.48
CA LEU A 100 -10.74 17.46 3.57
C LEU A 100 -9.71 16.92 4.57
N ALA A 101 -10.16 16.39 5.71
CA ALA A 101 -9.27 15.78 6.69
C ALA A 101 -8.61 14.51 6.13
N ALA A 102 -9.33 13.70 5.34
CA ALA A 102 -8.75 12.53 4.68
C ALA A 102 -7.60 12.90 3.74
N ILE A 103 -7.71 14.00 2.99
CA ILE A 103 -6.61 14.53 2.18
C ILE A 103 -5.41 14.87 3.09
N VAL A 104 -5.64 15.66 4.14
CA VAL A 104 -4.56 16.06 5.06
C VAL A 104 -3.91 14.85 5.74
N VAL A 105 -4.70 13.84 6.14
CA VAL A 105 -4.19 12.58 6.70
C VAL A 105 -3.28 11.86 5.71
N THR A 106 -3.64 11.78 4.43
CA THR A 106 -2.78 11.12 3.43
C THR A 106 -1.47 11.88 3.21
N ILE A 107 -1.52 13.21 3.18
CA ILE A 107 -0.31 14.04 3.09
C ILE A 107 0.56 13.85 4.34
N LEU A 108 -0.04 13.86 5.53
CA LEU A 108 0.67 13.67 6.78
C LEU A 108 1.31 12.28 6.89
N ALA A 109 0.60 11.22 6.48
CA ALA A 109 1.13 9.86 6.43
C ALA A 109 2.36 9.78 5.51
N PHE A 110 2.31 10.42 4.34
CA PHE A 110 3.44 10.49 3.42
C PHE A 110 4.63 11.27 4.01
N LEU A 111 4.38 12.40 4.66
CA LEU A 111 5.45 13.18 5.31
C LEU A 111 6.13 12.40 6.44
N ILE A 112 5.34 11.67 7.25
CA ILE A 112 5.88 10.81 8.31
C ILE A 112 6.72 9.67 7.69
N TYR A 113 6.25 9.06 6.60
CA TYR A 113 7.01 8.06 5.86
C TYR A 113 8.36 8.59 5.38
N VAL A 114 8.37 9.75 4.72
CA VAL A 114 9.61 10.38 4.23
C VAL A 114 10.56 10.69 5.38
N LEU A 115 10.05 11.23 6.48
CA LEU A 115 10.87 11.53 7.67
C LEU A 115 11.52 10.26 8.23
N ILE A 116 10.75 9.19 8.43
CA ILE A 116 11.27 7.92 8.95
C ILE A 116 12.29 7.32 7.98
N ALA A 117 12.04 7.36 6.67
CA ALA A 117 12.97 6.86 5.67
C ALA A 117 14.33 7.60 5.71
N ILE A 118 14.31 8.92 5.86
CA ILE A 118 15.52 9.74 6.01
C ILE A 118 16.27 9.36 7.29
N VAL A 119 15.58 9.25 8.42
CA VAL A 119 16.20 8.86 9.71
C VAL A 119 16.85 7.49 9.62
N ILE A 120 16.18 6.50 9.04
CA ILE A 120 16.74 5.16 8.84
C ILE A 120 17.96 5.19 7.91
N GLY A 121 17.89 5.92 6.80
CA GLY A 121 19.02 6.07 5.88
C GLY A 121 20.26 6.69 6.54
N MET A 122 20.07 7.70 7.38
CA MET A 122 21.16 8.30 8.16
C MET A 122 21.79 7.29 9.14
N ILE A 123 20.98 6.47 9.82
CA ILE A 123 21.47 5.48 10.81
C ILE A 123 22.25 4.36 10.14
N ILE A 124 21.77 3.86 9.00
CA ILE A 124 22.38 2.71 8.30
C ILE A 124 23.59 3.15 7.47
N GLY A 125 23.85 4.46 7.35
CA GLY A 125 24.92 5.01 6.51
C GLY A 125 24.67 4.81 5.02
N THR A 126 23.45 4.40 4.65
CA THR A 126 22.99 4.31 3.28
C THR A 126 22.36 5.64 2.91
N THR A 127 23.04 6.42 2.06
CA THR A 127 22.37 7.46 1.28
C THR A 127 21.18 6.80 0.61
N LEU A 128 19.96 7.24 0.95
CA LEU A 128 18.72 6.88 0.28
C LEU A 128 19.02 6.82 -1.21
N ILE A 129 19.02 5.61 -1.76
CA ILE A 129 19.21 5.37 -3.18
C ILE A 129 18.29 6.36 -3.89
N ILE A 130 18.95 7.21 -4.69
CA ILE A 130 18.38 8.22 -5.57
C ILE A 130 17.07 7.67 -6.11
N LEU A 131 15.94 8.31 -5.77
CA LEU A 131 14.69 8.10 -6.49
C LEU A 131 15.00 8.32 -7.97
N PRO A 132 14.98 7.29 -8.84
CA PRO A 132 15.03 7.53 -10.27
C PRO A 132 13.58 7.84 -10.67
N PHE A 133 13.18 9.09 -10.44
CA PHE A 133 12.18 9.67 -11.32
C PHE A 133 12.90 10.14 -12.60
#